data_AF-A0A450VGU9-F1
#
_entry.id   AF-A0A450VGU9-F1
#
_cell.length_a   1.000
_cell.length_b   1.000
_cell.length_c   1.000
_cell.angle_alpha   90.00
_cell.angle_beta   90.00
_cell.angle_gamma   90.00
#
_symmetry.space_group_name_H-M   'P 1'
#
loop_
_entity.id
_entity.type
_entity.pdbx_description
1 polymer ?
#
loop_
_entity_poly.entity_id
_entity_poly.type
_entity_poly.pdbx_seq_one_letter_code
_entity_poly.pdbx_strand_id
1 'polypeptide(L)' 'MSTYTQLTRAQRYRISALMKAGHARRETADTVGVHKSTITREPHRNRGNKGYRPRLST' A
#
# COMPACT_ATOMS: atom_id res chain seq x y z
N MET A 1 1.80 22.53 -6.79
CA MET A 1 1.23 21.60 -5.79
C MET A 1 1.32 20.19 -6.34
N SER A 2 2.04 19.29 -5.66
CA SER A 2 2.04 17.87 -6.05
C SER A 2 0.66 17.30 -5.75
N THR A 3 -0.04 16.84 -6.78
CA THR A 3 -1.35 16.18 -6.63
C THR A 3 -1.14 14.89 -5.85
N TYR A 4 -1.46 14.94 -4.56
CA TYR A 4 -1.39 13.78 -3.70
C TYR A 4 -2.47 12.77 -4.13
N THR A 5 -2.10 11.82 -4.98
CA THR A 5 -3.00 10.76 -5.42
C THR A 5 -3.13 9.76 -4.29
N GLN A 6 -4.29 9.75 -3.64
CA GLN A 6 -4.61 8.75 -2.63
C GLN A 6 -4.71 7.38 -3.29
N LEU A 7 -4.14 6.35 -2.65
CA LEU A 7 -4.26 4.98 -3.14
C LEU A 7 -5.73 4.56 -3.12
N THR A 8 -6.20 3.99 -4.22
CA THR A 8 -7.54 3.41 -4.28
C THR A 8 -7.63 2.21 -3.34
N ARG A 9 -8.86 1.83 -2.97
CA ARG A 9 -9.10 0.66 -2.12
C ARG A 9 -8.51 -0.62 -2.75
N ALA A 10 -8.67 -0.78 -4.07
CA ALA A 10 -8.11 -1.91 -4.82
C ALA A 10 -6.58 -1.95 -4.79
N GLN A 11 -5.91 -0.80 -4.95
CA GLN A 11 -4.45 -0.71 -4.85
C GLN A 11 -3.98 -1.12 -3.45
N ARG A 12 -4.63 -0.60 -2.39
CA ARG A 12 -4.29 -0.98 -1.00
C ARG A 12 -4.47 -2.48 -0.74
N TYR A 13 -5.50 -3.11 -1.32
CA TYR A 13 -5.65 -4.57 -1.23
C TYR A 13 -4.53 -5.32 -1.93
N ARG A 14 -4.16 -4.93 -3.15
CA ARG A 14 -3.03 -5.53 -3.86
C ARG A 14 -1.73 -5.41 -3.07
N ILE A 15 -1.45 -4.22 -2.52
CA ILE A 15 -0.28 -3.99 -1.66
C ILE A 15 -0.31 -4.93 -0.45
N SER A 16 -1.45 -5.01 0.25
CA SER A 16 -1.58 -5.89 1.42
C SER A 16 -1.41 -7.37 1.09
N ALA A 17 -1.93 -7.83 -0.05
CA ALA A 17 -1.79 -9.22 -0.48
C ALA A 17 -0.33 -9.54 -0.84
N LEU A 18 0.32 -8.67 -1.62
CA LEU A 18 1.71 -8.84 -2.04
C LEU A 18 2.69 -8.79 -0.86
N MET A 19 2.49 -7.85 0.07
CA MET A 19 3.30 -7.80 1.29
C MET A 19 3.10 -9.03 2.18
N LYS A 20 1.89 -9.59 2.23
CA LYS A 20 1.61 -10.83 2.98
C LYS A 20 2.23 -12.06 2.31
N ALA A 21 2.33 -12.05 0.98
CA ALA A 21 3.03 -13.06 0.20
C ALA A 21 4.57 -12.92 0.24
N GLY A 22 5.11 -11.91 0.94
CA GLY A 22 6.56 -11.74 1.12
C GLY A 22 7.28 -11.02 -0.02
N HIS A 23 6.54 -10.41 -0.97
CA HIS A 23 7.15 -9.65 -2.06
C HIS A 23 7.95 -8.45 -1.56
N ALA A 24 9.00 -8.10 -2.30
CA ALA A 24 9.76 -6.90 -2.01
C ALA A 24 8.89 -5.64 -2.26
N ARG A 25 9.19 -4.58 -1.50
CA ARG A 25 8.49 -3.28 -1.65
C ARG A 25 8.60 -2.71 -3.05
N ARG A 26 9.72 -2.97 -3.73
CA ARG A 26 9.96 -2.54 -5.12
C ARG A 26 9.03 -3.27 -6.10
N GLU A 27 9.00 -4.59 -6.06
CA GLU A 27 8.13 -5.42 -6.90
C GLU A 27 6.65 -5.09 -6.68
N THR A 28 6.27 -4.82 -5.42
CA THR A 28 4.92 -4.39 -5.07
C THR A 28 4.58 -3.03 -5.70
N ALA A 29 5.54 -2.09 -5.70
CA ALA A 29 5.37 -0.77 -6.30
C ALA A 29 5.17 -0.89 -7.82
N ASP A 30 6.02 -1.69 -8.47
CA ASP A 30 5.98 -1.94 -9.90
C ASP A 30 4.67 -2.64 -10.32
N THR A 31 4.24 -3.66 -9.56
CA THR A 31 2.99 -4.40 -9.80
C THR A 31 1.74 -3.54 -9.63
N VAL A 32 1.76 -2.61 -8.67
CA VAL A 32 0.62 -1.73 -8.36
C VAL A 32 0.64 -0.45 -9.21
N GLY A 33 1.77 -0.16 -9.88
CA GLY A 33 1.96 1.03 -10.71
C GLY A 33 2.12 2.31 -9.90
N VAL A 34 2.76 2.24 -8.72
CA VAL A 34 2.96 3.38 -7.82
C VAL A 34 4.43 3.56 -7.49
N HIS A 35 4.80 4.75 -7.06
CA HIS A 35 6.20 4.99 -6.68
C HIS A 35 6.58 4.23 -5.41
N LYS A 36 7.84 3.78 -5.31
CA LYS A 36 8.36 3.05 -4.13
C LYS A 36 8.13 3.79 -2.81
N SER A 37 8.19 5.12 -2.82
CA SER A 37 7.96 5.93 -1.61
C SER A 37 6.52 5.85 -1.13
N THR A 38 5.56 5.63 -2.04
CA THR A 38 4.15 5.41 -1.71
C THR A 38 3.99 4.11 -0.94
N ILE A 39 4.59 3.00 -1.42
CA ILE A 39 4.58 1.70 -0.72
C ILE A 39 5.22 1.80 0.66
N THR A 40 6.33 2.53 0.79
CA THR A 40 7.00 2.69 2.10
C THR A 40 6.14 3.49 3.07
N ARG A 41 5.52 4.59 2.63
CA ARG A 41 4.74 5.48 3.50
C ARG A 41 3.37 4.91 3.87
N GLU A 42 2.79 4.09 3.00
CA GLU A 42 1.43 3.55 3.15
C GLU A 42 1.24 2.76 4.46
N PRO A 43 2.08 1.76 4.82
CA PRO A 43 2.02 1.11 6.12
C PRO A 43 2.19 2.09 7.28
N HIS A 44 3.06 3.09 7.18
CA HIS A 44 3.26 4.05 8.28
C HIS A 44 2.02 4.92 8.50
N ARG A 45 1.28 5.23 7.44
CA ARG A 45 0.06 6.06 7.49
C ARG A 45 -1.18 5.28 7.87
N ASN A 46 -1.24 4.00 7.50
CA ASN A 46 -2.44 3.15 7.60
C ASN A 46 -2.24 1.90 8.48
N ARG A 47 -1.17 1.85 9.28
CA ARG A 47 -0.96 0.79 10.29
C ARG A 47 -1.72 1.13 11.57
N GLY A 48 -2.52 0.18 12.04
CA GLY A 48 -3.02 0.19 13.41
C GLY A 48 -2.13 -0.66 14.32
N ASN A 49 -2.55 -0.86 15.57
CA ASN A 49 -1.84 -1.69 16.55
C ASN A 49 -1.57 -3.14 16.06
N LYS A 50 -2.33 -3.62 15.07
CA LYS A 50 -2.20 -4.96 14.47
C LYS A 50 -1.38 -5.01 13.18
N GLY A 51 -0.61 -3.98 12.86
CA GLY A 51 0.12 -3.90 11.59
C GLY A 51 -0.69 -3.24 10.47
N TYR A 52 -0.16 -3.31 9.24
CA TYR A 52 -0.83 -2.80 8.06
C TYR A 52 -1.96 -3.74 7.65
N ARG A 53 -3.22 -3.29 7.83
CA ARG A 53 -4.42 -3.97 7.34
C ARG A 53 -5.33 -2.91 6.72
N PRO A 54 -5.43 -2.83 5.38
CA PRO A 54 -6.33 -1.87 4.76
C PRO A 54 -7.76 -2.17 5.21
N ARG A 55 -8.38 -1.24 5.95
CA ARG A 55 -9.74 -1.41 6.48
C ARG A 55 -10.71 -1.62 5.32
N LEU A 56 -11.47 -2.71 5.36
CA LEU A 56 -12.75 -2.80 4.65
C LEU A 56 -13.68 -1.76 5.30
N SER A 57 -13.76 -0.55 4.76
CA SER A 57 -15.03 0.17 4.87
C SER A 57 -15.72 -0.11 3.55
N THR A 58 -16.69 -1.03 3.60
CA THR A 58 -17.68 -1.24 2.54
C THR A 58 -18.41 0.06 2.28
#